data_AF-A0A1P8JSD6-F1
#
_entry.id   AF-A0A1P8JSD6-F1
#
_cell.length_a   1.000
_cell.length_b   1.000
_cell.length_c   1.000
_cell.angle_alpha   90.00
_cell.angle_beta   90.00
_cell.angle_gamma   90.00
#
_symmetry.space_group_name_H-M   'P 1'
#
loop_
_entity.id
_entity.type
_entity.pdbx_description
1 polymer ?
#
loop_
_entity_poly.entity_id
_entity_poly.type
_entity_poly.pdbx_seq_one_letter_code
_entity_poly.pdbx_strand_id
1 'polypeptide(L)'
;MKITALPLTLALCFATAPLAGLAADASAAPPAAPAEGSATPAKSGTMKQVNGAVSVVDAQGVRRALKPGDAVAVADQVVTGPNGAASLVLRDGTTLMLGPDSQLEIKGFTYDAARQEGNVFLSMLRGTMRMITGLIGKAHPEAVKINTPTSLIGVLGTDFIVQAQGTP
;
A
#
# COMPACT_ATOMS: atom_id res chain seq x y z
N MET A 1 26.03 42.23 22.43
CA MET A 1 27.40 41.86 22.85
C MET A 1 27.95 40.83 21.85
N LYS A 2 29.22 40.86 21.40
CA LYS A 2 30.46 40.49 22.13
C LYS A 2 30.34 39.10 22.78
N ILE A 3 31.23 38.12 22.62
CA ILE A 3 32.63 38.06 22.10
C ILE A 3 32.91 36.57 21.70
N THR A 4 33.92 36.08 20.95
CA THR A 4 34.80 36.51 19.81
C THR A 4 35.80 35.32 19.57
N ALA A 5 36.59 35.31 18.47
CA ALA A 5 37.79 34.47 18.21
C ALA A 5 37.56 33.00 17.73
N LEU A 6 38.44 32.31 16.97
CA LEU A 6 39.71 32.67 16.26
C LEU A 6 39.85 31.79 14.94
N PRO A 7 41.00 31.59 14.22
CA PRO A 7 41.01 31.68 12.73
C PRO A 7 41.70 30.48 12.02
N LEU A 8 42.08 30.67 10.73
CA LEU A 8 43.17 30.00 9.97
C LEU A 8 43.20 28.45 9.93
N THR A 9 43.37 27.82 8.77
CA THR A 9 44.59 27.98 7.97
C THR A 9 44.34 27.70 6.47
N LEU A 10 45.03 28.47 5.62
CA LEU A 10 45.03 28.31 4.16
C LEU A 10 45.99 27.17 3.75
N ALA A 11 45.51 26.21 2.96
CA ALA A 11 46.33 25.14 2.38
C ALA A 11 46.08 25.01 0.86
N LEU A 12 46.71 25.87 0.06
CA LEU A 12 46.87 25.61 -1.37
C LEU A 12 48.01 24.60 -1.57
N CYS A 13 47.75 23.54 -2.33
CA CYS A 13 48.80 22.74 -2.98
C CYS A 13 48.51 22.63 -4.47
N PHE A 14 49.38 23.20 -5.30
CA PHE A 14 49.35 23.08 -6.76
C PHE A 14 50.10 21.80 -7.22
N ALA A 15 49.45 21.01 -8.07
CA ALA A 15 50.05 19.98 -8.93
C ALA A 15 49.02 19.68 -10.05
N THR A 16 49.02 20.33 -11.21
CA THR A 16 49.97 20.25 -12.33
C THR A 16 50.22 18.81 -12.81
N ALA A 17 49.78 18.50 -14.04
CA ALA A 17 49.82 17.17 -14.67
C ALA A 17 51.14 16.88 -15.42
N PRO A 18 51.32 15.65 -15.92
CA PRO A 18 51.52 15.51 -17.38
C PRO A 18 50.77 14.32 -18.02
N LEU A 19 50.93 14.17 -19.35
CA LEU A 19 50.31 13.14 -20.18
C LEU A 19 51.09 11.81 -20.17
N ALA A 20 50.41 10.67 -20.33
CA ALA A 20 50.80 9.52 -21.18
C ALA A 20 49.77 8.36 -21.07
N GLY A 21 49.82 7.40 -22.01
CA GLY A 21 49.32 6.03 -21.79
C GLY A 21 48.25 5.55 -22.77
N LEU A 22 48.57 4.51 -23.54
CA LEU A 22 47.65 3.77 -24.41
C LEU A 22 47.22 2.45 -23.75
N ALA A 23 46.28 1.76 -24.42
CA ALA A 23 45.89 0.35 -24.25
C ALA A 23 44.89 0.02 -23.12
N ALA A 24 44.13 -1.04 -23.38
CA ALA A 24 43.07 -1.56 -22.53
C ALA A 24 43.43 -2.98 -22.06
N ASP A 25 42.93 -3.35 -20.88
CA ASP A 25 42.62 -4.75 -20.55
C ASP A 25 41.39 -4.80 -19.63
N ALA A 26 41.07 -5.97 -19.07
CA ALA A 26 39.73 -6.37 -18.70
C ALA A 26 39.23 -5.91 -17.31
N SER A 27 37.93 -6.14 -17.11
CA SER A 27 37.26 -6.32 -15.82
C SER A 27 37.14 -5.10 -14.89
N ALA A 28 36.00 -4.41 -15.02
CA ALA A 28 35.40 -3.66 -13.93
C ALA A 28 33.91 -4.01 -13.84
N ALA A 29 33.58 -5.04 -13.04
CA ALA A 29 32.19 -5.32 -12.70
C ALA A 29 31.63 -4.14 -11.87
N PRO A 30 30.47 -3.54 -12.25
CA PRO A 30 29.84 -2.52 -11.42
C PRO A 30 29.55 -3.09 -10.02
N PRO A 31 29.92 -2.39 -8.93
CA PRO A 31 29.72 -2.90 -7.58
C PRO A 31 28.23 -3.02 -7.27
N ALA A 32 27.86 -4.05 -6.50
CA ALA A 32 26.51 -4.22 -6.00
C ALA A 32 26.15 -3.06 -5.06
N ALA A 33 25.36 -2.11 -5.57
CA ALA A 33 24.67 -1.13 -4.72
C ALA A 33 23.60 -1.84 -3.87
N PRO A 34 23.27 -1.35 -2.66
CA PRO A 34 22.55 -2.15 -1.68
C PRO A 34 21.14 -2.55 -2.11
N ALA A 35 20.85 -3.85 -2.01
CA ALA A 35 19.48 -4.26 -1.74
C ALA A 35 19.13 -3.84 -0.31
N GLU A 36 18.20 -2.89 -0.17
CA GLU A 36 17.26 -2.80 0.97
C GLU A 36 16.19 -1.73 0.71
N GLY A 37 15.60 -1.80 -0.50
CA GLY A 37 14.28 -1.24 -0.77
C GLY A 37 13.16 -2.00 -0.03
N SER A 38 13.38 -2.29 1.25
CA SER A 38 12.47 -3.02 2.15
C SER A 38 11.31 -2.11 2.54
N ALA A 39 10.48 -1.81 1.54
CA ALA A 39 9.15 -1.25 1.69
C ALA A 39 8.29 -2.24 2.48
N THR A 40 8.48 -2.25 3.80
CA THR A 40 7.70 -3.03 4.77
C THR A 40 6.24 -2.82 4.43
N PRO A 41 5.52 -3.86 3.95
CA PRO A 41 4.26 -3.67 3.26
C PRO A 41 3.31 -2.87 4.15
N ALA A 42 2.99 -1.66 3.71
CA ALA A 42 2.39 -0.64 4.56
C ALA A 42 1.04 -1.16 5.05
N LYS A 43 0.96 -1.53 6.33
CA LYS A 43 -0.15 -2.24 6.96
C LYS A 43 -1.43 -1.40 6.82
N SER A 44 -2.15 -1.65 5.73
CA SER A 44 -3.20 -0.80 5.18
C SER A 44 -4.48 -0.91 6.00
N GLY A 45 -4.73 -2.12 6.52
CA GLY A 45 -5.71 -2.35 7.58
C GLY A 45 -5.37 -3.55 8.46
N THR A 46 -6.25 -3.79 9.43
CA THR A 46 -6.23 -4.94 10.34
C THR A 46 -7.61 -5.60 10.35
N MET A 47 -7.63 -6.94 10.25
CA MET A 47 -8.85 -7.74 10.38
C MET A 47 -9.40 -7.65 11.80
N LYS A 48 -10.54 -6.97 11.96
CA LYS A 48 -11.27 -6.83 13.22
C LYS A 48 -12.03 -8.11 13.57
N GLN A 49 -12.57 -8.80 12.56
CA GLN A 49 -13.33 -10.04 12.74
C GLN A 49 -13.16 -10.92 11.50
N VAL A 50 -13.08 -12.24 11.72
CA VAL A 50 -13.03 -13.26 10.67
C VAL A 50 -13.93 -14.41 11.12
N ASN A 51 -14.83 -14.84 10.26
CA ASN A 51 -15.84 -15.86 10.54
C ASN A 51 -15.89 -16.86 9.37
N GLY A 52 -15.93 -18.16 9.67
CA GLY A 52 -15.90 -19.20 8.65
C GLY A 52 -14.60 -19.22 7.82
N ALA A 53 -14.69 -19.63 6.56
CA ALA A 53 -13.54 -19.75 5.67
C ALA A 53 -13.17 -18.40 5.03
N VAL A 54 -12.03 -17.85 5.42
CA VAL A 54 -11.46 -16.62 4.84
C VAL A 54 -9.96 -16.79 4.62
N SER A 55 -9.48 -16.36 3.46
CA SER A 55 -8.06 -16.34 3.09
C SER A 55 -7.65 -14.95 2.59
N VAL A 56 -6.35 -14.69 2.62
CA VAL A 56 -5.74 -13.69 1.73
C VAL A 56 -4.75 -14.41 0.82
N VAL A 57 -4.71 -13.98 -0.44
CA VAL A 57 -3.67 -14.29 -1.41
C VAL A 57 -2.82 -13.03 -1.53
N ASP A 58 -1.52 -13.13 -1.26
CA ASP A 58 -0.63 -11.97 -1.38
C ASP A 58 -0.25 -11.70 -2.85
N ALA A 59 0.52 -10.64 -3.10
CA ALA A 59 1.03 -10.29 -4.43
C ALA A 59 1.92 -11.38 -5.09
N GLN A 60 2.54 -12.28 -4.31
CA GLN A 60 3.29 -13.44 -4.78
C GLN A 60 2.39 -14.66 -5.08
N GLY A 61 1.09 -14.57 -4.86
CA GLY A 61 0.13 -15.67 -5.03
C GLY A 61 0.04 -16.63 -3.84
N VAL A 62 0.68 -16.33 -2.71
CA VAL A 62 0.72 -17.22 -1.54
C VAL A 62 -0.59 -17.10 -0.77
N ARG A 63 -1.43 -18.12 -0.87
CA ARG A 63 -2.70 -18.19 -0.13
C ARG A 63 -2.46 -18.60 1.33
N ARG A 64 -2.79 -17.70 2.26
CA ARG A 64 -2.79 -17.92 3.71
C ARG A 64 -4.19 -17.73 4.30
N ALA A 65 -4.52 -18.47 5.36
CA ALA A 65 -5.73 -18.22 6.13
C ALA A 65 -5.59 -16.90 6.91
N LEU A 66 -6.67 -16.12 6.99
CA LEU A 66 -6.74 -14.91 7.82
C LEU A 66 -7.29 -15.21 9.21
N LYS A 67 -6.85 -14.45 10.20
CA LYS A 67 -7.33 -14.48 11.59
C LYS A 67 -7.71 -13.07 12.07
N PRO A 68 -8.58 -12.92 13.09
CA PRO A 68 -8.75 -11.64 13.76
C PRO A 68 -7.39 -11.16 14.31
N GLY A 69 -7.05 -9.89 14.08
CA GLY A 69 -5.76 -9.30 14.39
C GLY A 69 -4.72 -9.35 13.27
N ASP A 70 -4.94 -10.10 12.18
CA ASP A 70 -4.03 -10.07 11.03
C ASP A 70 -4.03 -8.70 10.34
N ALA A 71 -2.84 -8.22 9.96
CA ALA A 71 -2.69 -7.07 9.09
C ALA A 71 -2.82 -7.47 7.61
N VAL A 72 -3.36 -6.55 6.80
CA VAL A 72 -3.51 -6.68 5.34
C VAL A 72 -2.73 -5.56 4.65
N ALA A 73 -2.07 -5.87 3.56
CA ALA A 73 -1.23 -4.98 2.76
C ALA A 73 -1.98 -4.37 1.56
N VAL A 74 -1.27 -3.54 0.80
CA VAL A 74 -1.64 -3.23 -0.61
C VAL A 74 -1.25 -4.43 -1.48
N ALA A 75 -2.00 -4.65 -2.57
CA ALA A 75 -1.92 -5.80 -3.48
C ALA A 75 -2.33 -7.17 -2.88
N ASP A 76 -2.77 -7.21 -1.63
CA ASP A 76 -3.45 -8.37 -1.03
C ASP A 76 -4.87 -8.57 -1.61
N GLN A 77 -5.22 -9.81 -1.92
CA GLN A 77 -6.56 -10.24 -2.35
C GLN A 77 -7.24 -11.09 -1.26
N VAL A 78 -8.26 -10.53 -0.61
CA VAL A 78 -9.08 -11.21 0.40
C VAL A 78 -10.17 -12.04 -0.30
N VAL A 79 -10.27 -13.31 0.09
CA VAL A 79 -11.21 -14.29 -0.47
C VAL A 79 -12.02 -14.94 0.66
N THR A 80 -13.34 -14.76 0.67
CA THR A 80 -14.27 -15.48 1.55
C THR A 80 -14.89 -16.69 0.85
N GLY A 81 -15.18 -17.75 1.61
CA GLY A 81 -15.96 -18.90 1.13
C GLY A 81 -17.47 -18.75 1.35
N PRO A 82 -18.27 -19.80 1.10
CA PRO A 82 -19.74 -19.73 1.13
C PRO A 82 -20.36 -19.50 2.52
N ASN A 83 -19.59 -19.75 3.59
CA ASN A 83 -19.93 -19.38 4.97
C ASN A 83 -18.90 -18.39 5.56
N GLY A 84 -18.14 -17.71 4.71
CA GLY A 84 -17.12 -16.75 5.11
C GLY A 84 -17.71 -15.36 5.34
N ALA A 85 -17.27 -14.68 6.40
CA ALA A 85 -17.51 -13.25 6.59
C ALA A 85 -16.28 -12.61 7.24
N ALA A 86 -15.92 -11.40 6.82
CA ALA A 86 -14.73 -10.71 7.31
C ALA A 86 -14.98 -9.21 7.49
N SER A 87 -14.46 -8.64 8.57
CA SER A 87 -14.50 -7.21 8.85
C SER A 87 -13.08 -6.66 8.95
N LEU A 88 -12.69 -5.84 7.98
CA LEU A 88 -11.39 -5.17 7.88
C LEU A 88 -11.53 -3.70 8.29
N VAL A 89 -10.57 -3.17 9.04
CA VAL A 89 -10.50 -1.74 9.38
C VAL A 89 -9.20 -1.16 8.83
N LEU A 90 -9.29 -0.17 7.94
CA LEU A 90 -8.15 0.55 7.35
C LEU A 90 -7.61 1.65 8.28
N ARG A 91 -6.41 2.16 7.99
CA ARG A 91 -5.71 3.16 8.81
C ARG A 91 -6.40 4.51 8.95
N ASP A 92 -7.28 4.87 8.02
CA ASP A 92 -8.09 6.10 8.08
C ASP A 92 -9.39 5.93 8.89
N GLY A 93 -9.66 4.71 9.38
CA GLY A 93 -10.91 4.33 10.05
C GLY A 93 -11.98 3.73 9.11
N THR A 94 -11.73 3.63 7.81
CA THR A 94 -12.67 2.96 6.88
C THR A 94 -12.87 1.51 7.29
N THR A 95 -14.12 1.08 7.46
CA THR A 95 -14.49 -0.29 7.83
C THR A 95 -15.16 -0.98 6.65
N LEU A 96 -14.60 -2.10 6.22
CA LEU A 96 -15.11 -2.95 5.14
C LEU A 96 -15.64 -4.25 5.75
N MET A 97 -16.84 -4.67 5.35
CA MET A 97 -17.46 -5.92 5.77
C MET A 97 -17.77 -6.75 4.53
N LEU A 98 -17.07 -7.88 4.37
CA LEU A 98 -17.24 -8.82 3.27
C LEU A 98 -18.22 -9.93 3.69
N GLY A 99 -19.18 -10.23 2.81
CA GLY A 99 -20.08 -11.37 2.93
C GLY A 99 -19.47 -12.68 2.38
N PRO A 100 -20.29 -13.73 2.19
CA PRO A 100 -19.86 -15.00 1.62
C PRO A 100 -19.50 -14.89 0.13
N ASP A 101 -18.76 -15.87 -0.37
CA ASP A 101 -18.33 -16.07 -1.78
C ASP A 101 -17.76 -14.82 -2.47
N SER A 102 -17.11 -13.97 -1.66
CA SER A 102 -16.66 -12.63 -2.02
C SER A 102 -15.15 -12.58 -2.25
N GLN A 103 -14.73 -11.79 -3.24
CA GLN A 103 -13.33 -11.58 -3.61
C GLN A 103 -13.06 -10.08 -3.74
N LEU A 104 -12.13 -9.57 -2.94
CA LEU A 104 -11.78 -8.16 -2.84
C LEU A 104 -10.26 -8.00 -2.86
N GLU A 105 -9.76 -7.14 -3.72
CA GLU A 105 -8.34 -6.86 -3.88
C GLU A 105 -8.03 -5.39 -3.56
N ILE A 106 -7.02 -5.16 -2.72
CA ILE A 106 -6.61 -3.82 -2.29
C ILE A 106 -5.61 -3.27 -3.31
N LYS A 107 -6.10 -2.76 -4.44
CA LYS A 107 -5.28 -2.20 -5.53
C LYS A 107 -4.37 -1.06 -5.08
N GLY A 108 -4.81 -0.24 -4.12
CA GLY A 108 -4.03 0.87 -3.59
C GLY A 108 -4.63 1.45 -2.32
N PHE A 109 -3.79 1.73 -1.32
CA PHE A 109 -4.19 2.47 -0.13
C PHE A 109 -3.06 3.43 0.29
N THR A 110 -3.39 4.72 0.39
CA THR A 110 -2.47 5.77 0.84
C THR A 110 -3.22 6.68 1.82
N TYR A 111 -2.59 7.03 2.93
CA TYR A 111 -3.16 7.91 3.95
C TYR A 111 -2.09 8.77 4.61
N ASP A 112 -2.23 10.10 4.50
CA ASP A 112 -1.42 11.10 5.21
C ASP A 112 -2.24 11.62 6.40
N ALA A 113 -1.90 11.17 7.61
CA ALA A 113 -2.60 11.56 8.83
C ALA A 113 -2.35 13.02 9.26
N ALA A 114 -1.34 13.70 8.69
CA ALA A 114 -1.03 15.10 9.00
C ALA A 114 -1.78 16.07 8.07
N ARG A 115 -2.04 15.68 6.82
CA ARG A 115 -2.88 16.44 5.87
C ARG A 115 -4.35 16.00 5.82
N GLN A 116 -4.65 14.81 6.36
CA GLN A 116 -5.92 14.09 6.21
C GLN A 116 -6.25 13.67 4.75
N GLU A 117 -5.29 13.83 3.84
CA GLU A 117 -5.37 13.38 2.45
C GLU A 117 -5.12 11.87 2.32
N GLY A 118 -5.62 11.27 1.25
CA GLY A 118 -5.40 9.86 0.98
C GLY A 118 -6.09 9.39 -0.28
N ASN A 119 -5.89 8.13 -0.64
CA ASN A 119 -6.55 7.47 -1.78
C ASN A 119 -6.87 6.02 -1.39
N VAL A 120 -8.06 5.56 -1.75
CA VAL A 120 -8.55 4.20 -1.47
C VAL A 120 -9.04 3.58 -2.77
N PHE A 121 -8.22 2.69 -3.34
CA PHE A 121 -8.51 1.95 -4.57
C PHE A 121 -8.73 0.48 -4.24
N LEU A 122 -9.96 0.03 -4.46
CA LEU A 122 -10.41 -1.34 -4.21
C LEU A 122 -10.92 -1.95 -5.51
N SER A 123 -10.69 -3.24 -5.72
CA SER A 123 -11.28 -3.99 -6.83
C SER A 123 -12.06 -5.18 -6.28
N MET A 124 -13.36 -5.26 -6.53
CA MET A 124 -14.22 -6.33 -6.05
C MET A 124 -14.66 -7.21 -7.22
N LEU A 125 -14.05 -8.38 -7.33
CA LEU A 125 -14.25 -9.30 -8.45
C LEU A 125 -15.62 -9.98 -8.40
N ARG A 126 -16.11 -10.30 -7.18
CA ARG A 126 -17.42 -10.94 -6.96
C ARG A 126 -17.86 -10.85 -5.49
N GLY A 127 -19.16 -11.05 -5.25
CA GLY A 127 -19.78 -11.21 -3.94
C GLY A 127 -20.43 -9.94 -3.41
N THR A 128 -20.43 -9.75 -2.08
CA THR A 128 -21.08 -8.61 -1.41
C THR A 128 -20.18 -7.97 -0.36
N MET A 129 -20.15 -6.64 -0.35
CA MET A 129 -19.34 -5.86 0.60
C MET A 129 -20.12 -4.62 1.06
N ARG A 130 -20.16 -4.38 2.36
CA ARG A 130 -20.53 -3.06 2.91
C ARG A 130 -19.26 -2.28 3.22
N MET A 131 -19.24 -0.99 2.92
CA MET A 131 -18.15 -0.11 3.35
C MET A 131 -18.68 1.12 4.06
N ILE A 132 -18.07 1.41 5.21
CA ILE A 132 -18.30 2.61 6.01
C ILE A 132 -17.02 3.45 5.92
N THR A 133 -17.08 4.64 5.33
CA THR A 133 -15.88 5.45 5.07
C THR A 133 -15.32 6.11 6.34
N GLY A 134 -14.01 6.05 6.49
CA GLY A 134 -13.24 6.74 7.53
C GLY A 134 -13.03 8.21 7.21
N LEU A 135 -11.82 8.70 7.49
CA LEU A 135 -11.46 10.10 7.31
C LEU A 135 -11.26 10.47 5.83
N ILE A 136 -10.70 9.58 5.00
CA ILE A 136 -10.44 9.89 3.58
C ILE A 136 -11.74 10.18 2.84
N GLY A 137 -12.74 9.30 2.93
CA GLY A 137 -14.03 9.49 2.25
C GLY A 137 -14.89 10.65 2.77
N LYS A 138 -14.49 11.29 3.88
CA LYS A 138 -15.12 12.52 4.40
C LYS A 138 -14.43 13.80 3.94
N ALA A 139 -13.11 13.77 3.76
CA ALA A 139 -12.35 14.89 3.22
C ALA A 139 -12.38 14.91 1.68
N HIS A 140 -12.19 13.74 1.07
CA HIS A 140 -12.03 13.51 -0.37
C HIS A 140 -12.85 12.28 -0.81
N PRO A 141 -14.19 12.39 -0.90
CA PRO A 141 -15.05 11.32 -1.44
C PRO A 141 -14.60 10.84 -2.84
N GLU A 142 -14.09 11.75 -3.67
CA GLU A 142 -13.54 11.49 -5.00
C GLU A 142 -12.26 10.64 -5.01
N ALA A 143 -11.58 10.49 -3.86
CA ALA A 143 -10.39 9.66 -3.71
C ALA A 143 -10.71 8.21 -3.29
N VAL A 144 -11.99 7.87 -3.07
CA VAL A 144 -12.46 6.52 -2.76
C VAL A 144 -13.11 5.90 -4.00
N LYS A 145 -12.49 4.86 -4.57
CA LYS A 145 -12.88 4.23 -5.84
C LYS A 145 -12.93 2.72 -5.70
N ILE A 146 -14.10 2.15 -6.03
CA ILE A 146 -14.32 0.70 -6.03
C ILE A 146 -14.62 0.25 -7.46
N ASN A 147 -13.74 -0.55 -8.03
CA ASN A 147 -13.93 -1.15 -9.34
C ASN A 147 -14.55 -2.55 -9.20
N THR A 148 -15.69 -2.79 -9.83
CA THR A 148 -16.30 -4.13 -9.98
C THR A 148 -16.25 -4.54 -11.46
N PRO A 149 -16.39 -5.83 -11.83
CA PRO A 149 -16.50 -6.23 -13.24
C PRO A 149 -17.73 -5.65 -13.94
N THR A 150 -18.73 -5.19 -13.18
CA THR A 150 -19.96 -4.61 -13.72
C THR A 150 -19.91 -3.09 -13.84
N SER A 151 -19.13 -2.38 -13.01
CA SER A 151 -19.06 -0.91 -12.98
C SER A 151 -17.91 -0.35 -12.13
N LEU A 152 -17.50 0.89 -12.41
CA LEU A 152 -16.72 1.70 -11.47
C LEU A 152 -17.67 2.48 -10.56
N ILE A 153 -17.52 2.32 -9.25
CA ILE A 153 -18.32 2.99 -8.22
C ILE A 153 -17.48 4.10 -7.59
N GLY A 154 -17.91 5.34 -7.81
CA GLY A 154 -17.47 6.53 -7.05
C GLY A 154 -18.35 6.73 -5.82
N VAL A 155 -17.78 7.21 -4.73
CA VAL A 155 -18.44 7.28 -3.42
C VAL A 155 -18.92 8.70 -3.12
N LEU A 156 -20.20 8.85 -2.77
CA LEU A 156 -20.85 10.13 -2.42
C LEU A 156 -21.66 9.97 -1.13
N GLY A 157 -21.00 9.53 -0.06
CA GLY A 157 -21.63 9.23 1.23
C GLY A 157 -20.76 8.37 2.14
N THR A 158 -21.21 8.15 3.37
CA THR A 158 -20.40 7.51 4.43
C THR A 158 -20.67 6.02 4.69
N ASP A 159 -21.77 5.46 4.20
CA ASP A 159 -22.14 4.04 4.37
C ASP A 159 -22.96 3.56 3.16
N PHE A 160 -22.55 2.44 2.57
CA PHE A 160 -23.21 1.84 1.40
C PHE A 160 -22.83 0.37 1.20
N ILE A 161 -23.61 -0.33 0.37
CA ILE A 161 -23.43 -1.76 0.06
C ILE A 161 -23.15 -1.91 -1.44
N VAL A 162 -22.06 -2.59 -1.76
CA VAL A 162 -21.67 -3.03 -3.11
C VAL A 162 -22.02 -4.51 -3.26
N GLN A 163 -22.61 -4.86 -4.40
CA GLN A 163 -22.78 -6.25 -4.82
C GLN A 163 -22.21 -6.41 -6.23
N ALA A 164 -21.39 -7.43 -6.44
CA ALA A 164 -20.73 -7.72 -7.71
C ALA A 164 -21.02 -9.17 -8.11
N GLN A 165 -21.75 -9.36 -9.21
CA GLN A 165 -21.86 -10.67 -9.82
C GLN A 165 -20.62 -10.88 -10.70
N GLY A 166 -19.82 -11.89 -10.39
CA GLY A 166 -18.69 -12.27 -11.24
C GLY A 166 -19.18 -13.03 -12.46
N THR A 167 -18.73 -12.63 -13.65
CA THR A 167 -18.97 -13.35 -14.90
C THR A 167 -18.35 -14.76 -14.82
N PRO A 168 -19.03 -15.82 -15.29
CA PRO A 168 -18.48 -17.18 -15.37
C PRO A 168 -17.40 -17.33 -16.45
#